data_AF-A0A1V9VA73-F1
#
_entry.id   AF-A0A1V9VA73-F1
#
_cell.length_a   1.000
_cell.length_b   1.000
_cell.length_c   1.000
_cell.angle_alpha   90.00
_cell.angle_beta   90.00
_cell.angle_gamma   90.00
#
_symmetry.space_group_name_H-M   'P 1'
#
loop_
_entity.id
_entity.type
_entity.pdbx_description
1 polymer ?
#
loop_
_entity_poly.entity_id
_entity_poly.type
_entity_poly.pdbx_seq_one_letter_code
_entity_poly.pdbx_strand_id
1 'polypeptide(L)' 'MFDWLVNLTSIFVFDILGLVKGTHLGEALHFFIYDTIKIFILLISIIYFITFIQSYFPLEK' A
#
# COMPACT_ATOMS: atom_id res chain seq x y z
N MET A 1 8.85 -10.12 -3.15
CA MET A 1 9.50 -8.98 -2.46
C MET A 1 8.53 -8.18 -1.58
N PHE A 2 7.29 -7.91 -2.02
CA PHE A 2 6.21 -7.40 -1.13
C PHE A 2 5.18 -8.50 -0.81
N ASP A 3 5.67 -9.70 -0.48
CA ASP A 3 4.82 -10.89 -0.35
C ASP A 3 3.87 -10.78 0.85
N TRP A 4 4.25 -10.01 1.88
CA TRP A 4 3.38 -9.66 3.00
C TRP A 4 2.15 -8.85 2.53
N LEU A 5 2.36 -7.87 1.65
CA LEU A 5 1.29 -6.97 1.20
C LEU A 5 0.32 -7.73 0.30
N VAL A 6 0.85 -8.61 -0.56
CA VAL A 6 0.05 -9.53 -1.40
C VAL A 6 -0.78 -10.48 -0.53
N ASN A 7 -0.21 -11.01 0.55
CA ASN A 7 -0.94 -11.89 1.46
C ASN A 7 -2.04 -11.14 2.22
N LEU A 8 -1.77 -9.91 2.66
CA LEU A 8 -2.74 -9.07 3.36
C LEU A 8 -3.92 -8.69 2.44
N THR A 9 -3.64 -8.31 1.19
CA THR A 9 -4.71 -8.04 0.22
C THR A 9 -5.44 -9.31 -0.21
N SER A 10 -4.76 -10.46 -0.29
CA SER A 10 -5.40 -11.76 -0.54
C SER A 10 -6.40 -12.11 0.57
N ILE A 11 -6.01 -11.97 1.84
CA ILE A 11 -6.92 -12.21 2.98
C ILE A 11 -8.11 -11.23 2.92
N PHE A 12 -7.86 -9.95 2.63
CA PHE A 12 -8.92 -8.96 2.57
C PHE A 12 -9.92 -9.21 1.43
N VAL A 13 -9.44 -9.63 0.25
CA VAL A 13 -10.30 -9.85 -0.92
C VAL A 13 -10.98 -11.21 -0.91
N PHE A 14 -10.25 -12.27 -0.57
CA PHE A 14 -10.79 -13.63 -0.67
C PHE A 14 -11.46 -14.09 0.63
N ASP A 15 -10.94 -13.70 1.81
CA ASP A 15 -11.50 -14.16 3.09
C ASP A 15 -12.53 -13.18 3.68
N ILE A 16 -12.32 -11.85 3.58
CA ILE A 16 -13.26 -10.85 4.13
C ILE A 16 -14.38 -10.54 3.12
N LEU A 17 -14.06 -10.36 1.85
CA LEU A 17 -15.04 -10.08 0.80
C LEU A 17 -15.65 -11.35 0.17
N GLY A 18 -15.12 -12.53 0.48
CA GLY A 18 -15.66 -13.82 0.03
C GLY A 18 -15.59 -14.04 -1.49
N LEU A 19 -14.69 -13.31 -2.19
CA LEU A 19 -14.52 -13.45 -3.63
C LEU A 19 -13.81 -14.77 -3.95
N VAL A 20 -14.13 -15.36 -5.11
CA VAL A 20 -13.48 -16.60 -5.57
C VAL A 20 -12.18 -16.25 -6.29
N LYS A 21 -11.07 -16.91 -5.88
CA LYS A 21 -9.77 -16.82 -6.54
C LYS A 21 -9.88 -17.25 -8.00
N GLY A 22 -9.33 -16.45 -8.92
CA GLY A 22 -9.37 -16.70 -10.36
C GLY A 22 -10.58 -16.10 -11.09
N THR A 23 -11.43 -15.33 -10.40
CA THR A 23 -12.44 -14.48 -11.06
C THR A 23 -11.82 -13.16 -11.48
N HIS A 24 -12.18 -12.67 -12.67
CA HIS A 24 -11.67 -11.40 -13.19
C HIS A 24 -11.94 -10.22 -12.25
N LEU A 25 -13.08 -10.24 -11.55
CA LEU A 25 -13.46 -9.22 -10.57
C LEU A 25 -12.61 -9.33 -9.28
N GLY A 26 -12.35 -10.55 -8.80
CA GLY A 26 -11.48 -10.77 -7.63
C GLY A 26 -10.04 -10.35 -7.87
N GLU A 27 -9.51 -10.60 -9.06
CA GLU A 27 -8.16 -10.16 -9.44
C GLU A 27 -8.08 -8.63 -9.58
N ALA A 28 -9.05 -8.00 -10.26
CA ALA A 28 -9.07 -6.54 -10.40
C ALA A 28 -9.13 -5.84 -9.03
N LEU A 29 -9.93 -6.36 -8.10
CA LEU A 29 -10.04 -5.79 -6.76
C LEU A 29 -8.76 -6.02 -5.93
N HIS A 30 -8.14 -7.20 -6.05
CA HIS A 30 -6.85 -7.50 -5.41
C HIS A 30 -5.75 -6.55 -5.88
N PHE A 31 -5.63 -6.34 -7.20
CA PHE A 31 -4.69 -5.38 -7.77
C PHE A 31 -4.99 -3.95 -7.31
N PHE A 32 -6.26 -3.53 -7.33
CA PHE A 32 -6.66 -2.17 -6.93
C PHE A 32 -6.31 -1.87 -5.46
N ILE A 33 -6.63 -2.78 -4.55
CA ILE A 33 -6.32 -2.60 -3.13
C ILE A 33 -4.81 -2.64 -2.89
N TYR A 34 -4.11 -3.54 -3.55
CA TYR A 34 -2.66 -3.66 -3.45
C TYR A 34 -1.95 -2.38 -3.90
N ASP A 35 -2.34 -1.82 -5.05
CA ASP A 35 -1.76 -0.57 -5.56
C ASP A 35 -2.14 0.64 -4.71
N THR A 36 -3.38 0.69 -4.22
CA THR A 36 -3.82 1.75 -3.30
C THR A 36 -2.97 1.78 -2.03
N ILE A 37 -2.82 0.63 -1.35
CA ILE A 37 -2.02 0.55 -0.12
C ILE A 37 -0.55 0.88 -0.42
N LYS A 38 -0.01 0.38 -1.54
CA LYS A 38 1.38 0.65 -1.94
C LYS A 38 1.63 2.15 -2.12
N ILE A 39 0.77 2.87 -2.83
CA ILE A 39 0.91 4.32 -3.03
C ILE A 39 0.79 5.08 -1.70
N PHE A 40 -0.13 4.68 -0.83
CA PHE A 40 -0.25 5.28 0.50
C PHE A 40 1.02 5.13 1.33
N ILE A 41 1.62 3.93 1.35
CA ILE A 41 2.88 3.69 2.06
C ILE A 41 4.00 4.58 1.47
N LEU A 42 4.08 4.69 0.14
CA LEU A 42 5.07 5.54 -0.52
C LEU A 42 4.86 7.02 -0.18
N LEU A 43 3.63 7.53 -0.23
CA LEU A 43 3.30 8.91 0.12
C LEU A 43 3.66 9.23 1.56
N ILE A 44 3.25 8.37 2.49
CA ILE A 44 3.58 8.49 3.91
C ILE A 44 5.10 8.51 4.07
N SER A 45 5.81 7.55 3.48
CA SER A 45 7.27 7.46 3.56
C SER A 45 7.95 8.73 3.02
N ILE A 46 7.48 9.27 1.90
CA ILE A 46 8.05 10.50 1.29
C ILE A 46 7.78 11.71 2.18
N ILE A 47 6.56 11.86 2.68
CA ILE A 47 6.19 12.97 3.57
C ILE A 47 7.06 12.92 4.82
N TYR A 48 7.14 11.77 5.49
CA TYR A 48 7.99 11.60 6.67
C TYR A 48 9.46 11.84 6.35
N PHE A 49 9.95 11.39 5.20
CA PHE A 49 11.33 11.62 4.78
C PHE A 49 11.61 13.12 4.59
N ILE A 50 10.74 13.86 3.89
CA ILE A 50 10.90 15.31 3.69
C ILE A 50 10.79 16.05 5.03
N THR A 51 9.81 15.70 5.87
CA THR A 51 9.65 16.28 7.22
C THR A 51 10.87 16.00 8.09
N PHE A 52 11.44 14.79 8.01
CA PHE A 52 12.67 14.44 8.71
C PHE A 52 13.83 15.31 8.21
N ILE A 53 14.06 15.40 6.90
CA ILE A 53 15.14 16.23 6.35
C ILE A 53 14.98 17.71 6.78
N GLN A 54 13.78 18.27 6.72
CA GLN A 54 13.51 19.64 7.16
C GLN A 54 13.73 19.82 8.67
N SER A 55 13.45 18.81 9.49
CA SER A 55 13.66 18.87 10.94
C SER A 55 15.15 18.84 11.33
N TYR A 56 15.99 18.12 10.59
CA TYR A 56 17.43 18.00 10.89
C TYR A 56 18.28 19.07 10.20
N PHE A 57 17.84 19.52 9.02
CA PHE A 57 18.42 20.63 8.28
C PHE A 57 17.34 21.71 8.09
N PRO A 58 16.95 22.41 9.17
CA PRO A 58 16.11 23.58 9.01
C PRO A 58 16.86 24.52 8.05
N LEU A 59 16.23 24.85 6.92
CA LEU A 59 16.80 25.74 5.90
C LEU A 59 16.86 27.21 6.38
N GLU A 60 16.94 27.45 7.69
CA GLU A 60 17.10 28.76 8.32
C GLU A 60 18.53 28.96 8.82
N LYS A 61 19.39 29.44 7.92
CA LYS A 61 20.12 30.72 7.99
C LYS A 61 20.46 31.18 6.57
#